data_AF-A0A6S7GPQ0-F1
#
_entry.id   AF-A0A6S7GPQ0-F1
#
_cell.length_a   1.000
_cell.length_b   1.000
_cell.length_c   1.000
_cell.angle_alpha   90.00
_cell.angle_beta   90.00
_cell.angle_gamma   90.00
#
_symmetry.space_group_name_H-M   'P 1'
#
loop_
_entity.id
_entity.type
_entity.pdbx_description
1 polymer ?
#
loop_
_entity_poly.entity_id
_entity_poly.type
_entity_poly.pdbx_seq_one_letter_code
_entity_poly.pdbx_strand_id
1 'polypeptide(L)'
;MADKRSVRIDYNQLHHMSSELLYETKPRKRLVKKYPKTFQVERIIARRTTKKYEEYLVKWQDWPLESSTWEPSCHFSTQLLRNYDNPVKPTKERLYEAGRQFFSGINTALKGKSRAPVYVHIDGDIWQYLSHNKGRNSEHRGFKLYEKDDFCLFKELPDNWWYILDKNGEGYAIDFPVKIKPLVTWTTANFIWKNNSLVEGPRMPIEKLCIIIVKRPCNIYNLH
;
A
#
# COMPACT_ATOMS: atom_id res chain seq x y z
N MET A 1 -51.20 75.66 5.49
CA MET A 1 -49.93 75.30 6.13
C MET A 1 -50.24 74.96 7.58
N ALA A 2 -50.32 73.67 7.91
CA ALA A 2 -50.72 73.20 9.24
C ALA A 2 -49.50 72.64 9.96
N ASP A 3 -49.26 73.18 11.15
CA ASP A 3 -48.11 72.98 12.02
C ASP A 3 -48.13 71.56 12.64
N LYS A 4 -47.14 70.73 12.30
CA LYS A 4 -47.02 69.35 12.79
C LYS A 4 -46.44 69.37 14.20
N ARG A 5 -47.30 69.30 15.23
CA ARG A 5 -46.89 69.01 16.60
C ARG A 5 -46.10 67.69 16.65
N SER A 6 -44.85 67.76 17.09
CA SER A 6 -44.01 66.57 17.31
C SER A 6 -44.62 65.67 18.37
N VAL A 7 -44.87 64.41 18.01
CA VAL A 7 -45.36 63.37 18.92
C VAL A 7 -44.31 63.14 20.02
N ARG A 8 -44.76 63.10 21.28
CA ARG A 8 -43.90 62.86 22.44
C ARG A 8 -43.40 61.41 22.40
N ILE A 9 -42.08 61.23 22.27
CA ILE A 9 -41.45 59.92 22.14
C ILE A 9 -41.45 59.25 23.53
N ASP A 10 -42.05 58.06 23.62
CA ASP A 10 -42.03 57.23 24.83
C ASP A 10 -40.72 56.42 24.89
N TYR A 11 -39.78 56.88 25.72
CA TYR A 11 -38.47 56.26 25.86
C TYR A 11 -38.52 54.90 26.56
N ASN A 12 -39.61 54.55 27.27
CA ASN A 12 -39.77 53.21 27.85
C ASN A 12 -40.09 52.16 26.78
N GLN A 13 -40.86 52.52 25.74
CA GLN A 13 -41.07 51.64 24.58
C GLN A 13 -39.77 51.45 23.78
N LEU A 14 -38.94 52.50 23.67
CA LEU A 14 -37.65 52.43 22.99
C LEU A 14 -36.64 51.55 23.75
N HIS A 15 -36.69 51.54 25.09
CA HIS A 15 -35.77 50.76 25.93
C HIS A 15 -36.09 49.26 25.94
N HIS A 16 -37.36 48.88 25.74
CA HIS A 16 -37.77 47.48 25.62
C HIS A 16 -37.69 46.90 24.19
N MET A 17 -37.43 47.73 23.18
CA MET A 17 -37.07 47.28 21.84
C MET A 17 -35.60 46.83 21.83
N SER A 18 -35.37 45.59 22.28
CA SER A 18 -34.08 44.91 22.11
C SER A 18 -33.66 44.98 20.64
N SER A 19 -32.39 45.29 20.37
CA SER A 19 -31.76 45.30 19.05
C SER A 19 -31.86 43.97 18.28
N GLU A 20 -32.40 42.93 18.91
CA GLU A 20 -32.67 41.61 18.31
C GLU A 20 -33.81 41.61 17.27
N LEU A 21 -34.67 42.64 17.20
CA LEU A 21 -35.82 42.67 16.27
C LEU A 21 -35.59 43.37 14.92
N LEU A 22 -34.44 44.02 14.71
CA LEU A 22 -34.10 44.65 13.41
C LEU A 22 -33.26 43.76 12.49
N TYR A 23 -32.81 42.61 12.98
CA TYR A 23 -32.15 41.60 12.18
C TYR A 23 -32.93 40.30 12.32
N GLU A 24 -33.89 40.04 11.42
CA GLU A 24 -34.32 38.67 11.13
C GLU A 24 -33.15 37.89 10.49
N THR A 25 -32.08 37.65 11.25
CA THR A 25 -31.25 36.49 11.01
C THR A 25 -31.98 35.34 11.66
N LYS A 26 -32.82 34.63 10.87
CA LYS A 26 -33.00 33.19 11.10
C LYS A 26 -31.62 32.67 11.49
N PRO A 27 -31.43 31.95 12.60
CA PRO A 27 -30.13 31.38 12.89
C PRO A 27 -29.80 30.54 11.66
N ARG A 28 -28.91 31.05 10.79
CA ARG A 28 -28.27 30.24 9.78
C ARG A 28 -27.67 29.16 10.65
N LYS A 29 -28.26 27.96 10.64
CA LYS A 29 -27.58 26.76 11.11
C LYS A 29 -26.19 26.94 10.55
N ARG A 30 -25.21 27.23 11.40
CA ARG A 30 -23.83 27.33 10.94
C ARG A 30 -23.66 25.97 10.28
N LEU A 31 -23.56 25.96 8.95
CA LEU A 31 -23.05 24.80 8.24
C LEU A 31 -21.65 24.70 8.82
N VAL A 32 -21.52 23.91 9.89
CA VAL A 32 -20.23 23.44 10.35
C VAL A 32 -19.68 22.82 9.10
N LYS A 33 -18.72 23.51 8.45
CA LYS A 33 -17.97 22.92 7.36
C LYS A 33 -17.40 21.66 7.98
N LYS A 34 -18.00 20.53 7.64
CA LYS A 34 -17.58 19.23 8.13
C LYS A 34 -16.28 18.99 7.39
N TYR A 35 -15.18 19.50 7.95
CA TYR A 35 -13.86 19.22 7.42
C TYR A 35 -13.77 17.69 7.34
N PRO A 36 -13.34 17.15 6.19
CA PRO A 36 -13.17 15.71 6.07
C PRO A 36 -12.28 15.25 7.23
N LYS A 37 -12.67 14.16 7.90
CA LYS A 37 -11.88 13.59 8.98
C LYS A 37 -10.52 13.19 8.40
N THR A 38 -9.45 13.74 8.95
CA THR A 38 -8.08 13.38 8.58
C THR A 38 -7.65 12.16 9.39
N PHE A 39 -7.07 11.16 8.73
CA PHE A 39 -6.53 9.96 9.35
C PHE A 39 -5.03 9.85 9.05
N GLN A 40 -4.27 9.27 9.97
CA GLN A 40 -2.84 9.09 9.78
C GLN A 40 -2.57 7.87 8.88
N VAL A 41 -1.70 8.06 7.89
CA VAL A 41 -1.29 7.03 6.94
C VAL A 41 -0.05 6.33 7.48
N GLU A 42 -0.10 5.00 7.56
CA GLU A 42 1.06 4.19 7.89
C GLU A 42 1.89 3.90 6.64
N ARG A 43 1.24 3.40 5.58
CA ARG A 43 1.90 3.05 4.32
C ARG A 43 0.91 3.05 3.14
N ILE A 44 1.41 3.37 1.94
CA ILE A 44 0.69 3.09 0.69
C ILE A 44 1.10 1.70 0.18
N ILE A 45 0.11 0.85 -0.07
CA ILE A 45 0.28 -0.54 -0.53
C ILE A 45 0.34 -0.60 -2.06
N ALA A 46 -0.60 0.05 -2.74
CA ALA A 46 -0.77 -0.10 -4.18
C ALA A 46 -1.28 1.18 -4.84
N ARG A 47 -0.97 1.34 -6.13
CA ARG A 47 -1.55 2.36 -7.01
C ARG A 47 -2.39 1.69 -8.09
N ARG A 48 -3.53 2.28 -8.43
CA ARG A 48 -4.32 1.92 -9.62
C ARG A 48 -4.78 3.17 -10.37
N THR A 49 -4.87 3.06 -11.68
CA THR A 49 -5.39 4.12 -12.54
C THR A 49 -6.81 3.75 -12.97
N THR A 50 -7.79 4.56 -12.55
CA THR A 50 -9.17 4.47 -13.03
C THR A 50 -9.34 5.46 -14.20
N LYS A 51 -10.42 5.35 -14.99
CA LYS A 51 -10.68 6.24 -16.15
C LYS A 51 -10.65 7.75 -15.82
N LYS A 52 -10.85 8.13 -14.57
CA LYS A 52 -10.99 9.54 -14.14
C LYS A 52 -9.78 10.07 -13.35
N TYR A 53 -9.16 9.26 -12.51
CA TYR A 53 -8.07 9.67 -11.62
C TYR A 53 -7.29 8.46 -11.09
N GLU A 54 -6.13 8.73 -10.51
CA GLU A 54 -5.32 7.75 -9.79
C GLU A 54 -5.81 7.57 -8.35
N GLU A 55 -5.82 6.31 -7.91
CA GLU A 55 -6.17 5.91 -6.54
C GLU A 55 -5.05 5.10 -5.93
N TYR A 56 -4.92 5.22 -4.61
CA TYR A 56 -3.91 4.57 -3.80
C TYR A 56 -4.56 3.76 -2.68
N LEU A 57 -4.14 2.52 -2.50
CA LEU A 57 -4.58 1.65 -1.40
C LEU A 57 -3.76 1.98 -0.17
N VAL A 58 -4.42 2.42 0.89
CA VAL A 58 -3.78 2.92 2.11
C VAL A 58 -3.91 1.93 3.25
N LYS A 59 -2.78 1.61 3.89
CA LYS A 59 -2.76 1.07 5.24
C LYS A 59 -2.82 2.24 6.23
N TRP A 60 -3.89 2.29 7.01
CA TRP A 60 -4.09 3.31 8.04
C TRP A 60 -3.36 2.94 9.33
N GLN A 61 -2.82 3.95 10.01
CA GLN A 61 -2.10 3.80 11.27
C GLN A 61 -3.02 3.34 12.39
N ASP A 62 -2.58 2.35 13.17
CA ASP A 62 -3.35 1.73 14.28
C ASP A 62 -4.66 1.05 13.86
N TRP A 63 -4.89 0.86 12.57
CA TRP A 63 -6.00 0.09 12.03
C TRP A 63 -5.51 -1.21 11.42
N PRO A 64 -6.29 -2.30 11.46
CA PRO A 64 -5.86 -3.56 10.89
C PRO A 64 -5.90 -3.51 9.35
N LEU A 65 -5.22 -4.45 8.69
CA LEU A 65 -5.07 -4.46 7.23
C LEU A 65 -6.41 -4.54 6.49
N GLU A 66 -7.44 -5.14 7.08
CA GLU A 66 -8.78 -5.22 6.51
C GLU A 66 -9.46 -3.85 6.34
N SER A 67 -9.04 -2.85 7.13
CA SER A 67 -9.58 -1.49 7.06
C SER A 67 -8.94 -0.65 5.94
N SER A 68 -8.07 -1.24 5.13
CA SER A 68 -7.39 -0.52 4.05
C SER A 68 -8.37 -0.06 2.97
N THR A 69 -8.29 1.21 2.56
CA THR A 69 -9.20 1.81 1.57
C THR A 69 -8.45 2.38 0.37
N TRP A 70 -9.14 2.43 -0.78
CA TRP A 70 -8.67 3.13 -1.97
C TRP A 70 -9.04 4.59 -1.87
N GLU A 71 -8.03 5.46 -1.85
CA GLU A 71 -8.19 6.90 -1.72
C GLU A 71 -7.65 7.61 -2.97
N PRO A 72 -8.31 8.69 -3.44
CA PRO A 72 -7.84 9.45 -4.58
C PRO A 72 -6.50 10.14 -4.31
N SER A 73 -5.69 10.29 -5.36
CA SER A 73 -4.39 10.99 -5.33
C SER A 73 -4.44 12.38 -4.66
N CYS A 74 -5.56 13.12 -4.80
CA CYS A 74 -5.72 14.45 -4.22
C CYS A 74 -5.83 14.46 -2.68
N HIS A 75 -6.02 13.32 -2.03
CA HIS A 75 -5.99 13.21 -0.56
C HIS A 75 -4.55 13.24 0.01
N PHE A 76 -3.53 13.06 -0.84
CA PHE A 76 -2.15 12.93 -0.41
C PHE A 76 -1.29 14.14 -0.74
N SER A 77 -0.31 14.40 0.11
CA SER A 77 0.75 15.35 -0.21
C SER A 77 1.68 14.78 -1.30
N THR A 78 2.25 15.66 -2.11
CA THR A 78 3.25 15.29 -3.12
C THR A 78 4.47 14.57 -2.53
N GLN A 79 4.84 14.89 -1.29
CA GLN A 79 5.93 14.21 -0.57
C GLN A 79 5.59 12.75 -0.28
N LEU A 80 4.37 12.47 0.16
CA LEU A 80 3.94 11.11 0.48
C LEU A 80 3.90 10.23 -0.77
N LEU A 81 3.43 10.76 -1.91
CA LEU A 81 3.45 10.05 -3.19
C LEU A 81 4.88 9.79 -3.68
N ARG A 82 5.80 10.75 -3.51
CA ARG A 82 7.22 10.55 -3.83
C ARG A 82 7.86 9.46 -2.98
N ASN A 83 7.50 9.38 -1.70
CA ASN A 83 7.98 8.32 -0.80
C ASN A 83 7.40 6.95 -1.19
N TYR A 84 6.21 6.90 -1.80
CA TYR A 84 5.69 5.66 -2.37
C TYR A 84 6.51 5.20 -3.59
N ASP A 85 6.84 6.12 -4.52
CA ASP A 85 7.66 5.77 -5.68
C ASP A 85 9.14 5.50 -5.32
N ASN A 86 9.65 6.12 -4.25
CA ASN A 86 11.01 5.95 -3.74
C ASN A 86 10.95 5.72 -2.21
N PRO A 87 10.69 4.48 -1.78
CA PRO A 87 10.56 4.16 -0.36
C PRO A 87 11.85 4.46 0.40
N VAL A 88 11.67 5.01 1.60
CA VAL A 88 12.74 5.14 2.59
C VAL A 88 13.23 3.76 3.01
N LYS A 89 14.46 3.69 3.53
CA LYS A 89 15.03 2.44 4.04
C LYS A 89 14.11 1.80 5.09
N PRO A 90 13.60 0.57 4.86
CA PRO A 90 12.80 -0.15 5.84
C PRO A 90 13.60 -0.47 7.11
N THR A 91 12.89 -0.81 8.19
CA THR A 91 13.52 -1.26 9.43
C THR A 91 14.29 -2.57 9.21
N LYS A 92 15.31 -2.82 10.02
CA LYS A 92 16.16 -4.02 9.88
C LYS A 92 15.34 -5.30 10.01
N GLU A 93 14.38 -5.32 10.93
CA GLU A 93 13.52 -6.49 11.19
C GLU A 93 12.70 -6.85 9.94
N ARG A 94 12.13 -5.84 9.26
CA ARG A 94 11.37 -6.04 8.02
C ARG A 94 12.27 -6.55 6.88
N LEU A 95 13.51 -6.06 6.80
CA LEU A 95 14.50 -6.53 5.82
C LEU A 95 14.92 -7.99 6.07
N TYR A 96 15.16 -8.36 7.33
CA TYR A 96 15.46 -9.74 7.73
C TYR A 96 14.31 -10.69 7.38
N GLU A 97 13.08 -10.29 7.68
CA GLU A 97 11.90 -11.09 7.35
C GLU A 97 11.77 -11.29 5.84
N ALA A 98 11.92 -10.21 5.05
CA ALA A 98 11.88 -10.28 3.61
C ALA A 98 12.98 -11.20 3.04
N GLY A 99 14.21 -11.11 3.57
CA GLY A 99 15.32 -11.98 3.19
C GLY A 99 15.03 -13.45 3.48
N ARG A 100 14.51 -13.75 4.67
CA ARG A 100 14.11 -15.11 5.08
C ARG A 100 13.02 -15.68 4.18
N GLN A 101 11.96 -14.91 3.93
CA GLN A 101 10.87 -15.34 3.05
C GLN A 101 11.35 -15.57 1.62
N PHE A 102 12.17 -14.65 1.09
CA PHE A 102 12.75 -14.78 -0.24
C PHE A 102 13.62 -16.03 -0.37
N PHE A 103 14.59 -16.22 0.54
CA PHE A 103 15.47 -17.37 0.54
C PHE A 103 14.70 -18.69 0.70
N SER A 104 13.70 -18.73 1.59
CA SER A 104 12.83 -19.90 1.76
C SER A 104 12.06 -20.24 0.48
N GLY A 105 11.51 -19.21 -0.20
CA GLY A 105 10.83 -19.36 -1.48
C GLY A 105 11.74 -19.90 -2.58
N ILE A 106 12.93 -19.32 -2.73
CA ILE A 106 13.92 -19.77 -3.72
C ILE A 106 14.39 -21.20 -3.44
N ASN A 107 14.70 -21.53 -2.18
CA ASN A 107 15.08 -22.89 -1.81
C ASN A 107 14.00 -23.91 -2.12
N THR A 108 12.74 -23.57 -1.80
CA THR A 108 11.59 -24.42 -2.13
C THR A 108 11.47 -24.59 -3.64
N ALA A 109 11.67 -23.51 -4.40
CA ALA A 109 11.68 -23.53 -5.85
C ALA A 109 12.76 -24.48 -6.37
N LEU A 110 14.02 -24.34 -5.95
CA LEU A 110 15.17 -25.14 -6.40
C LEU A 110 15.02 -26.63 -6.05
N LYS A 111 14.61 -26.94 -4.81
CA LYS A 111 14.39 -28.33 -4.35
C LYS A 111 13.21 -29.01 -5.05
N GLY A 112 12.17 -28.27 -5.38
CA GLY A 112 10.95 -28.82 -5.98
C GLY A 112 11.19 -29.33 -7.40
N LYS A 113 10.32 -30.21 -7.89
CA LYS A 113 10.29 -30.60 -9.33
C LYS A 113 9.40 -29.68 -10.17
N SER A 114 8.58 -28.86 -9.52
CA SER A 114 7.65 -27.96 -10.19
C SER A 114 8.38 -26.86 -10.98
N ARG A 115 7.81 -26.50 -12.13
CA ARG A 115 8.18 -25.33 -12.94
C ARG A 115 7.20 -24.16 -12.74
N ALA A 116 6.21 -24.33 -11.85
CA ALA A 116 5.24 -23.28 -11.55
C ALA A 116 5.93 -22.10 -10.85
N PRO A 117 5.37 -20.87 -10.99
CA PRO A 117 5.87 -19.73 -10.25
C PRO A 117 5.79 -19.96 -8.74
N VAL A 118 6.78 -19.45 -8.02
CA VAL A 118 6.79 -19.41 -6.56
C VAL A 118 6.25 -18.06 -6.10
N TYR A 119 5.45 -18.09 -5.04
CA TYR A 119 4.90 -16.90 -4.42
C TYR A 119 5.56 -16.67 -3.07
N VAL A 120 6.10 -15.49 -2.86
CA VAL A 120 6.76 -15.09 -1.61
C VAL A 120 6.07 -13.85 -1.06
N HIS A 121 5.71 -13.86 0.21
CA HIS A 121 5.09 -12.72 0.88
C HIS A 121 6.15 -11.70 1.29
N ILE A 122 6.21 -10.59 0.55
CA ILE A 122 7.10 -9.46 0.81
C ILE A 122 6.30 -8.19 0.51
N ASP A 123 6.37 -7.21 1.42
CA ASP A 123 5.73 -5.92 1.23
C ASP A 123 6.34 -5.18 0.03
N GLY A 124 5.50 -4.50 -0.73
CA GLY A 124 5.87 -3.84 -1.97
C GLY A 124 6.90 -2.72 -1.78
N ASP A 125 6.83 -1.98 -0.66
CA ASP A 125 7.80 -0.93 -0.32
C ASP A 125 9.19 -1.53 -0.06
N ILE A 126 9.27 -2.66 0.63
CA ILE A 126 10.52 -3.38 0.84
C ILE A 126 11.08 -3.86 -0.49
N TRP A 127 10.26 -4.51 -1.32
CA TRP A 127 10.72 -4.97 -2.62
C TRP A 127 11.20 -3.82 -3.52
N GLN A 128 10.48 -2.70 -3.53
CA GLN A 128 10.84 -1.52 -4.31
C GLN A 128 12.13 -0.89 -3.81
N TYR A 129 12.34 -0.84 -2.48
CA TYR A 129 13.61 -0.40 -1.88
C TYR A 129 14.76 -1.34 -2.27
N LEU A 130 14.59 -2.66 -2.13
CA LEU A 130 15.61 -3.67 -2.39
C LEU A 130 15.98 -3.75 -3.89
N SER A 131 14.98 -3.62 -4.76
CA SER A 131 15.22 -3.64 -6.20
C SER A 131 15.71 -2.30 -6.74
N HIS A 132 15.44 -1.16 -6.06
CA HIS A 132 15.92 0.18 -6.41
C HIS A 132 15.87 0.49 -7.92
N ASN A 133 14.70 0.28 -8.53
CA ASN A 133 14.44 0.45 -9.97
C ASN A 133 15.29 -0.41 -10.92
N LYS A 134 16.05 -1.39 -10.41
CA LYS A 134 16.79 -2.36 -11.21
C LYS A 134 15.87 -3.34 -11.94
N GLY A 135 16.51 -4.18 -12.74
CA GLY A 135 15.88 -5.17 -13.60
C GLY A 135 15.44 -4.57 -14.93
N ARG A 136 15.49 -5.39 -15.97
CA ARG A 136 15.04 -5.05 -17.33
C ARG A 136 13.59 -5.47 -17.54
N ASN A 137 12.87 -4.76 -18.40
CA ASN A 137 11.49 -5.10 -18.70
C ASN A 137 11.40 -6.48 -19.39
N SER A 138 10.45 -7.29 -18.96
CA SER A 138 10.08 -8.53 -19.66
C SER A 138 9.03 -8.24 -20.72
N GLU A 139 8.96 -9.07 -21.76
CA GLU A 139 7.85 -9.07 -22.73
C GLU A 139 6.49 -9.31 -22.06
N HIS A 140 6.49 -10.02 -20.94
CA HIS A 140 5.26 -10.30 -20.20
C HIS A 140 4.87 -9.15 -19.28
N ARG A 141 3.63 -8.68 -19.41
CA ARG A 141 3.11 -7.52 -18.68
C ARG A 141 3.32 -7.58 -17.16
N GLY A 142 4.05 -6.58 -16.66
CA GLY A 142 4.33 -6.37 -15.24
C GLY A 142 5.45 -7.24 -14.67
N PHE A 143 6.08 -8.08 -15.47
CA PHE A 143 7.29 -8.79 -15.07
C PHE A 143 8.55 -7.97 -15.39
N LYS A 144 9.52 -8.07 -14.50
CA LYS A 144 10.90 -7.64 -14.74
C LYS A 144 11.85 -8.82 -14.62
N LEU A 145 12.96 -8.75 -15.35
CA LEU A 145 14.03 -9.73 -15.34
C LEU A 145 15.20 -9.16 -14.53
N TYR A 146 15.71 -9.94 -13.59
CA TYR A 146 16.76 -9.54 -12.65
C TYR A 146 17.95 -10.47 -12.79
N GLU A 147 19.13 -9.89 -13.00
CA GLU A 147 20.40 -10.62 -12.94
C GLU A 147 20.84 -10.80 -11.49
N LYS A 148 21.82 -11.68 -11.25
CA LYS A 148 22.35 -11.93 -9.90
C LYS A 148 22.81 -10.65 -9.20
N ASP A 149 23.48 -9.77 -9.95
CA ASP A 149 24.02 -8.50 -9.44
C ASP A 149 22.93 -7.47 -9.10
N ASP A 150 21.70 -7.66 -9.60
CA ASP A 150 20.60 -6.78 -9.26
C ASP A 150 20.22 -6.90 -7.77
N PHE A 151 20.46 -8.05 -7.14
CA PHE A 151 20.16 -8.33 -5.74
C PHE A 151 21.20 -7.75 -4.75
N CYS A 152 22.10 -6.87 -5.19
CA CYS A 152 23.19 -6.36 -4.35
C CYS A 152 22.75 -5.61 -3.08
N LEU A 153 21.52 -5.07 -3.03
CA LEU A 153 20.96 -4.40 -1.85
C LEU A 153 20.32 -5.38 -0.87
N PHE A 154 20.14 -6.64 -1.26
CA PHE A 154 19.52 -7.67 -0.44
C PHE A 154 20.56 -8.31 0.50
N LYS A 155 21.10 -7.49 1.41
CA LYS A 155 22.20 -7.86 2.31
C LYS A 155 21.89 -8.99 3.28
N GLU A 156 20.61 -9.25 3.52
CA GLU A 156 20.16 -10.31 4.44
C GLU A 156 20.07 -11.69 3.76
N LEU A 157 20.33 -11.78 2.44
CA LEU A 157 20.41 -13.06 1.77
C LEU A 157 21.76 -13.73 2.07
N PRO A 158 21.77 -15.05 2.36
CA PRO A 158 23.01 -15.79 2.48
C PRO A 158 23.71 -15.94 1.12
N ASP A 159 25.03 -16.13 1.09
CA ASP A 159 25.81 -16.20 -0.16
C ASP A 159 25.34 -17.29 -1.13
N ASN A 160 24.79 -18.37 -0.57
CA ASN A 160 24.25 -19.50 -1.32
C ASN A 160 22.77 -19.36 -1.68
N TRP A 161 22.17 -18.16 -1.59
CA TRP A 161 20.73 -17.98 -1.83
C TRP A 161 20.26 -18.46 -3.21
N TRP A 162 21.13 -18.46 -4.21
CA TRP A 162 20.82 -18.71 -5.62
C TRP A 162 21.13 -20.14 -6.08
N TYR A 163 21.62 -21.02 -5.19
CA TYR A 163 21.88 -22.42 -5.52
C TYR A 163 21.66 -23.35 -4.34
N ILE A 164 21.50 -24.63 -4.63
CA ILE A 164 21.49 -25.70 -3.63
C ILE A 164 22.37 -26.85 -4.09
N LEU A 165 23.16 -27.39 -3.17
CA LEU A 165 23.95 -28.60 -3.35
C LEU A 165 23.56 -29.63 -2.30
N ASP A 166 23.72 -30.90 -2.66
CA ASP A 166 23.65 -32.02 -1.75
C ASP A 166 25.01 -32.32 -1.10
N LYS A 167 25.07 -33.40 -0.32
CA LYS A 167 26.29 -33.87 0.35
C LYS A 167 27.41 -34.31 -0.61
N ASN A 168 27.06 -34.63 -1.86
CA ASN A 168 28.02 -35.03 -2.88
C ASN A 168 28.52 -33.82 -3.68
N GLY A 169 27.97 -32.63 -3.41
CA GLY A 169 28.32 -31.40 -4.12
C GLY A 169 27.58 -31.21 -5.43
N GLU A 170 26.46 -31.90 -5.65
CA GLU A 170 25.61 -31.78 -6.84
C GLU A 170 24.28 -31.12 -6.50
N GLY A 171 23.67 -30.42 -7.45
CA GLY A 171 22.34 -29.86 -7.25
C GLY A 171 21.89 -28.92 -8.36
N TYR A 172 21.27 -27.83 -7.96
CA TYR A 172 20.64 -26.88 -8.88
C TYR A 172 20.98 -25.45 -8.51
N ALA A 173 21.32 -24.66 -9.51
CA ALA A 173 21.44 -23.23 -9.43
C ALA A 173 20.32 -22.56 -10.21
N ILE A 174 20.02 -21.31 -9.85
CA ILE A 174 19.25 -20.42 -10.70
C ILE A 174 20.04 -20.18 -11.98
N ASP A 175 19.37 -20.36 -13.11
CA ASP A 175 19.83 -19.89 -14.41
C ASP A 175 19.25 -18.49 -14.62
N PHE A 176 20.11 -17.48 -14.50
CA PHE A 176 19.70 -16.07 -14.54
C PHE A 176 19.41 -15.63 -15.99
N PRO A 177 18.49 -14.68 -16.18
CA PRO A 177 17.82 -13.85 -15.17
C PRO A 177 16.62 -14.51 -14.48
N VAL A 178 16.33 -14.07 -13.26
CA VAL A 178 15.07 -14.38 -12.54
C VAL A 178 13.97 -13.45 -13.00
N LYS A 179 12.79 -14.00 -13.27
CA LYS A 179 11.63 -13.22 -13.69
C LYS A 179 10.68 -12.99 -12.51
N ILE A 180 10.46 -11.73 -12.12
CA ILE A 180 9.71 -11.36 -10.91
C ILE A 180 8.60 -10.37 -11.25
N LYS A 181 7.43 -10.55 -10.64
CA LYS A 181 6.29 -9.63 -10.68
C LYS A 181 5.73 -9.40 -9.27
N PRO A 182 5.77 -8.16 -8.75
CA PRO A 182 5.03 -7.79 -7.56
C PRO A 182 3.53 -7.87 -7.81
N LEU A 183 2.80 -8.42 -6.84
CA LEU A 183 1.35 -8.59 -6.89
C LEU A 183 0.74 -8.13 -5.58
N VAL A 184 -0.40 -7.45 -5.69
CA VAL A 184 -1.31 -7.21 -4.57
C VAL A 184 -2.59 -7.99 -4.86
N THR A 185 -2.87 -8.96 -4.01
CA THR A 185 -4.08 -9.79 -4.05
C THR A 185 -4.91 -9.56 -2.79
N TRP A 186 -6.07 -10.20 -2.68
CA TRP A 186 -6.92 -10.11 -1.49
C TRP A 186 -7.08 -11.50 -0.88
N THR A 187 -7.31 -11.59 0.43
CA THR A 187 -7.75 -12.86 1.05
C THR A 187 -8.99 -13.41 0.36
N THR A 188 -9.17 -14.72 0.48
CA THR A 188 -10.36 -15.41 -0.04
C THR A 188 -11.61 -14.82 0.59
N ALA A 189 -12.61 -14.52 -0.24
CA ALA A 189 -13.90 -14.08 0.27
C ALA A 189 -14.48 -15.17 1.18
N ASN A 190 -14.87 -14.78 2.38
CA ASN A 190 -15.59 -15.62 3.32
C ASN A 190 -16.88 -14.90 3.72
N PHE A 191 -17.77 -15.61 4.38
CA PHE A 191 -19.01 -15.04 4.90
C PHE A 191 -19.06 -15.21 6.40
N ILE A 192 -19.54 -14.18 7.09
CA ILE A 192 -19.71 -14.15 8.53
C ILE A 192 -21.20 -14.04 8.86
N TRP A 193 -21.60 -14.72 9.94
CA TRP A 193 -22.96 -14.62 10.45
C TRP A 193 -23.08 -13.42 11.37
N LYS A 194 -23.86 -12.40 10.98
CA LYS A 194 -24.05 -11.17 11.77
C LYS A 194 -25.48 -10.66 11.65
N ASN A 195 -26.09 -10.28 12.76
CA ASN A 195 -27.45 -9.71 12.83
C ASN A 195 -28.49 -10.57 12.08
N ASN A 196 -28.50 -11.89 12.30
CA ASN A 196 -29.37 -12.86 11.63
C ASN A 196 -29.29 -12.87 10.10
N SER A 197 -28.15 -12.42 9.54
CA SER A 197 -27.90 -12.42 8.11
C SER A 197 -26.47 -12.88 7.81
N LEU A 198 -26.31 -13.53 6.67
CA LEU A 198 -24.99 -13.90 6.15
C LEU A 198 -24.43 -12.69 5.39
N VAL A 199 -23.31 -12.14 5.87
CA VAL A 199 -22.66 -10.96 5.28
C VAL A 199 -21.26 -11.33 4.81
N GLU A 200 -20.78 -10.74 3.72
CA GLU A 200 -19.38 -10.92 3.30
C GLU A 200 -18.43 -10.43 4.41
N GLY A 201 -17.47 -11.28 4.75
CA GLY A 201 -16.44 -10.98 5.73
C GLY A 201 -15.42 -9.97 5.19
N PRO A 202 -14.68 -9.31 6.08
CA PRO A 202 -13.66 -8.36 5.67
C PRO A 202 -12.53 -9.08 4.91
N ARG A 203 -12.00 -8.41 3.87
CA ARG A 203 -10.87 -8.91 3.08
C ARG A 203 -9.65 -8.06 3.36
N MET A 204 -8.50 -8.69 3.50
CA MET A 204 -7.21 -8.00 3.67
C MET A 204 -6.39 -8.09 2.39
N PRO A 205 -5.66 -7.02 2.05
CA PRO A 205 -4.70 -7.07 0.96
C PRO A 205 -3.51 -7.97 1.34
N ILE A 206 -3.02 -8.71 0.36
CA ILE A 206 -1.86 -9.61 0.45
C ILE A 206 -0.87 -9.19 -0.62
N GLU A 207 0.29 -8.69 -0.17
CA GLU A 207 1.45 -8.40 -1.01
C GLU A 207 2.29 -9.66 -1.19
N LYS A 208 2.68 -9.93 -2.44
CA LYS A 208 3.53 -11.07 -2.78
C LYS A 208 4.31 -10.83 -4.05
N LEU A 209 5.47 -11.48 -4.15
CA LEU A 209 6.25 -11.58 -5.37
C LEU A 209 5.90 -12.90 -6.06
N CYS A 210 5.51 -12.83 -7.33
CA CYS A 210 5.47 -13.97 -8.23
C CYS A 210 6.83 -14.11 -8.89
N ILE A 211 7.55 -15.18 -8.55
CA ILE A 211 8.93 -15.44 -8.96
C ILE A 211 8.95 -16.66 -9.87
N ILE A 212 9.53 -16.51 -11.04
CA ILE A 212 9.74 -17.58 -12.00
C ILE A 212 11.25 -17.72 -12.18
N ILE A 213 11.77 -18.88 -11.82
CA ILE A 213 13.18 -19.24 -11.99
C ILE A 213 13.32 -20.31 -13.07
N VAL A 214 14.41 -20.25 -13.81
CA VAL A 214 14.93 -21.38 -14.58
C VAL A 214 16.01 -22.05 -13.73
N LYS A 215 16.09 -23.38 -13.81
CA LYS A 215 17.06 -24.17 -13.07
C LYS A 215 18.10 -24.70 -14.03
N ARG A 216 19.36 -24.56 -13.68
CA ARG A 216 20.46 -25.30 -14.30
C ARG A 216 21.02 -26.31 -13.29
N PRO A 217 21.29 -27.56 -13.71
CA PRO A 217 22.10 -28.47 -12.91
C PRO A 217 23.46 -27.82 -12.62
N CYS A 218 23.93 -27.96 -11.38
CA CYS A 218 25.25 -27.47 -10.98
C CYS A 218 25.94 -28.45 -10.04
N ASN A 219 27.24 -28.29 -9.89
CA ASN A 219 28.10 -28.96 -8.93
C ASN A 219 29.18 -27.98 -8.43
N ILE A 220 30.02 -28.42 -7.48
CA ILE A 220 31.07 -27.59 -6.87
C ILE A 220 32.00 -26.92 -7.91
N TYR A 221 32.20 -27.53 -9.08
CA TYR A 221 33.12 -27.05 -10.10
C TYR A 221 32.51 -26.06 -11.10
N ASN A 222 31.17 -25.94 -11.18
CA ASN A 222 30.48 -25.11 -12.18
C ASN A 222 29.47 -24.09 -11.59
N LEU A 223 29.73 -23.64 -10.35
CA LEU A 223 28.99 -22.58 -9.66
C LEU A 223 29.31 -21.16 -10.15
N HIS A 224 29.99 -21.00 -11.27
CA HIS A 224 30.16 -19.67 -11.89
C HIS A 224 28.86 -19.22 -12.57
#